data_AF-A0A9Q3LDH7-F1
#
_entry.id   AF-A0A9Q3LDH7-F1
#
_cell.length_a   1.000
_cell.length_b   1.000
_cell.length_c   1.000
_cell.angle_alpha   90.00
_cell.angle_beta   90.00
_cell.angle_gamma   90.00
#
_symmetry.space_group_name_H-M   'P 1'
#
loop_
_entity.id
_entity.type
_entity.pdbx_description
1 polymer ?
#
loop_
_entity_poly.entity_id
_entity_poly.type
_entity_poly.pdbx_seq_one_letter_code
_entity_poly.pdbx_strand_id
1 'polypeptide(L)' 'MDLNLRNAVIANVTGNNQDQLEHTIVDAIQSGEEKMLPGLGVLFEVLWQHASDSEKNEMLKTLEGGLKPAQ' A
#
# COMPACT_ATOMS: atom_id res chain seq x y z
N MET A 1 -4.16 5.56 24.15
CA MET A 1 -3.49 4.53 23.33
C MET A 1 -3.71 4.93 21.89
N ASP A 2 -2.87 5.83 21.38
CA ASP A 2 -2.82 6.11 19.95
C ASP A 2 -2.31 4.85 19.27
N LEU A 3 -3.24 4.02 18.80
CA LEU A 3 -2.93 2.95 17.88
C LEU A 3 -2.20 3.63 16.73
N ASN A 4 -0.89 3.45 16.67
CA ASN A 4 -0.09 3.95 15.57
C ASN A 4 -0.37 3.04 14.38
N LEU A 5 -1.61 3.08 13.87
CA LEU A 5 -2.07 2.31 12.73
C LEU A 5 -1.12 2.53 11.55
N ARG A 6 -0.61 3.75 11.40
CA ARG A 6 0.45 4.09 10.46
C ARG A 6 1.72 3.24 10.65
N ASN A 7 2.22 3.09 11.88
CA ASN A 7 3.41 2.30 12.15
C ASN A 7 3.13 0.80 12.03
N ALA A 8 1.93 0.34 12.38
CA ALA A 8 1.53 -1.06 12.22
C ALA A 8 1.42 -1.44 10.74
N VAL A 9 0.81 -0.56 9.92
CA VAL A 9 0.74 -0.74 8.46
C VAL A 9 2.15 -0.74 7.87
N ILE A 10 2.98 0.26 8.18
CA ILE A 10 4.38 0.31 7.72
C ILE A 10 5.13 -0.96 8.13
N ALA A 11 5.07 -1.37 9.40
CA ALA A 11 5.76 -2.57 9.88
C ALA A 11 5.28 -3.87 9.19
N ASN A 12 4.00 -3.97 8.82
CA ASN A 12 3.46 -5.12 8.09
C ASN A 12 3.92 -5.18 6.63
N VAL A 13 4.25 -4.03 6.01
CA VAL A 13 4.70 -3.98 4.62
C VAL A 13 6.22 -3.80 4.46
N THR A 14 6.91 -3.41 5.53
CA THR A 14 8.37 -3.29 5.55
C THR A 14 9.02 -4.66 5.34
N GLY A 15 9.83 -4.79 4.29
CA GLY A 15 10.48 -6.04 3.93
C GLY A 15 9.70 -6.91 2.94
N ASN A 16 8.49 -6.51 2.56
CA ASN A 16 7.74 -7.17 1.49
C ASN A 16 8.39 -6.89 0.13
N ASN A 17 8.40 -7.91 -0.73
CA ASN A 17 8.75 -7.76 -2.14
C ASN A 17 7.57 -7.15 -2.93
N GLN A 18 7.78 -6.82 -4.20
CA GLN A 18 6.77 -6.17 -5.04
C GLN A 18 5.47 -6.98 -5.15
N ASP A 19 5.56 -8.31 -5.31
CA ASP A 19 4.38 -9.19 -5.38
C ASP A 19 3.57 -9.19 -4.08
N GLN A 20 4.25 -9.20 -2.93
CA GLN A 20 3.61 -9.13 -1.61
C GLN A 20 2.97 -7.76 -1.37
N LEU A 21 3.62 -6.68 -1.82
CA LEU A 21 3.06 -5.33 -1.74
C LEU A 21 1.80 -5.22 -2.61
N GLU A 22 1.85 -5.74 -3.84
CA GLU A 22 0.69 -5.78 -4.73
C GLU A 22 -0.46 -6.56 -4.09
N HIS A 23 -0.18 -7.76 -3.58
CA HIS A 23 -1.20 -8.57 -2.92
C HIS A 23 -1.84 -7.82 -1.74
N THR A 24 -1.02 -7.15 -0.93
CA THR A 24 -1.50 -6.36 0.22
C THR A 24 -2.40 -5.19 -0.24
N ILE A 25 -2.03 -4.51 -1.33
CA ILE A 25 -2.81 -3.40 -1.90
C ILE A 25 -4.16 -3.93 -2.44
N VAL A 26 -4.12 -5.01 -3.22
CA VAL A 26 -5.31 -5.61 -3.82
C VAL A 26 -6.25 -6.14 -2.74
N ASP A 27 -5.72 -6.81 -1.72
CA ASP A 27 -6.50 -7.29 -0.57
C ASP A 27 -7.11 -6.13 0.20
N ALA A 28 -6.39 -5.03 0.42
CA ALA A 28 -6.92 -3.86 1.10
C ALA A 28 -8.07 -3.21 0.31
N ILE A 29 -7.93 -3.10 -1.01
CA ILE A 29 -8.97 -2.60 -1.92
C ILE A 29 -10.19 -3.53 -1.94
N GLN A 30 -9.98 -4.84 -2.07
CA GLN A 30 -11.06 -5.83 -2.16
C GLN A 30 -11.79 -6.04 -0.82
N SER A 31 -11.07 -5.96 0.29
CA SER A 31 -11.65 -6.12 1.63
C SER A 31 -12.66 -5.00 1.93
N GLY A 32 -12.55 -3.84 1.26
CA GLY A 32 -13.56 -2.78 1.31
C GLY A 32 -13.86 -2.30 2.73
N GLU A 33 -12.93 -2.51 3.67
CA GLU A 33 -13.09 -2.11 5.06
C GLU A 33 -13.01 -0.58 5.12
N GLU A 34 -14.15 0.08 4.91
CA GLU A 34 -14.35 1.54 5.00
C GLU A 34 -13.87 2.12 6.35
N LYS A 35 -13.62 1.27 7.36
CA LYS A 35 -13.02 1.65 8.66
C LYS A 35 -11.50 1.84 8.65
N MET A 36 -10.78 1.26 7.68
CA MET A 36 -9.30 1.30 7.62
C MET A 36 -8.74 2.01 6.39
N LEU A 37 -9.56 2.31 5.38
CA LEU A 37 -9.20 3.14 4.22
C LEU A 37 -9.58 4.60 4.51
N PRO A 38 -8.69 5.42 5.10
CA PRO A 38 -8.91 6.87 5.14
C PRO A 38 -9.03 7.40 3.71
N GLY A 39 -9.46 8.65 3.51
CA GLY A 39 -9.65 9.22 2.16
C GLY A 39 -8.45 9.06 1.20
N LEU A 40 -7.21 8.95 1.71
CA LEU A 40 -6.02 8.64 0.91
C LEU A 40 -6.04 7.21 0.31
N GLY A 41 -6.60 6.24 1.02
CA GLY A 41 -6.78 4.87 0.54
C GLY A 41 -7.75 4.82 -0.64
N VAL A 42 -8.86 5.55 -0.57
CA VAL A 42 -9.83 5.66 -1.68
C VAL A 42 -9.20 6.34 -2.90
N LEU A 43 -8.43 7.41 -2.70
CA LEU A 43 -7.71 8.07 -3.80
C LEU A 43 -6.68 7.12 -4.44
N PHE A 44 -5.96 6.34 -3.64
CA PHE A 44 -5.00 5.36 -4.13
C PHE A 44 -5.68 4.19 -4.83
N GLU A 45 -6.84 3.74 -4.36
CA GLU A 45 -7.66 2.71 -5.04
C GLU A 45 -8.06 3.17 -6.44
N VAL A 46 -8.61 4.37 -6.57
CA VAL A 46 -9.01 4.92 -7.87
C VAL A 46 -7.80 5.05 -8.79
N LEU A 47 -6.66 5.52 -8.27
CA LEU A 47 -5.40 5.58 -9.01
C LEU A 47 -4.97 4.17 -9.47
N TRP A 48 -4.96 3.19 -8.56
CA TRP A 48 -4.54 1.81 -8.82
C TRP A 48 -5.42 1.11 -9.86
N GLN A 49 -6.74 1.33 -9.81
CA GLN A 49 -7.68 0.76 -10.77
C GLN A 49 -7.54 1.36 -12.17
N HIS A 50 -7.15 2.64 -12.28
CA HIS A 50 -6.95 3.32 -13.56
C HIS A 50 -5.51 3.23 -14.09
N ALA A 51 -4.56 2.83 -13.26
CA ALA A 51 -3.16 2.66 -13.64
C ALA A 51 -2.97 1.42 -14.52
N SER A 52 -2.13 1.59 -15.55
CA SER A 52 -1.59 0.49 -16.35
C SER A 52 -0.66 -0.41 -15.53
N ASP A 53 -0.37 -1.62 -16.02
CA ASP A 53 0.57 -2.54 -15.36
C ASP A 53 1.97 -1.95 -15.20
N SER A 54 2.38 -1.07 -16.12
CA SER A 54 3.65 -0.34 -16.02
C SER A 54 3.64 0.66 -14.86
N GLU A 55 2.55 1.41 -14.70
CA GLU A 55 2.39 2.39 -13.62
C GLU A 55 2.28 1.69 -12.26
N LYS A 56 1.55 0.57 -12.19
CA LYS A 56 1.49 -0.28 -10.99
C LYS A 56 2.88 -0.77 -10.59
N ASN A 57 3.67 -1.28 -11.53
CA ASN A 57 5.05 -1.69 -11.27
C ASN A 57 5.92 -0.53 -10.77
N GLU A 58 5.78 0.67 -11.35
CA GLU A 58 6.52 1.84 -10.89
C GLU A 58 6.11 2.28 -9.48
N MET A 59 4.81 2.23 -9.17
CA MET A 59 4.27 2.49 -7.84
C MET A 59 4.80 1.49 -6.81
N LEU A 60 4.77 0.18 -7.12
CA LEU A 60 5.31 -0.87 -6.26
C LEU A 60 6.81 -0.69 -6.03
N LYS A 61 7.58 -0.37 -7.07
CA LYS A 61 9.01 -0.11 -6.96
C LYS A 61 9.31 1.11 -6.08
N THR A 62 8.50 2.16 -6.21
CA THR A 62 8.61 3.37 -5.38
C THR A 62 8.26 3.07 -3.93
N LEU A 63 7.19 2.31 -3.69
CA LEU A 63 6.78 1.85 -2.36
C LEU A 63 7.86 0.98 -1.71
N GLU A 64 8.35 -0.02 -2.43
CA GLU A 64 9.45 -0.90 -1.97
C GLU A 64 10.69 -0.07 -1.59
N GLY A 65 11.05 0.93 -2.41
CA GLY A 65 12.15 1.85 -2.13
C GLY A 65 11.92 2.73 -0.91
N GLY A 66 10.70 3.22 -0.69
CA GLY A 66 10.34 4.06 0.46
C GLY A 66 10.14 3.28 1.76
N LEU A 67 9.84 1.98 1.68
CA LEU A 67 9.70 1.07 2.82
C LEU A 67 11.03 0.47 3.27
N LYS A 68 12.05 0.45 2.40
CA LYS A 68 13.42 0.15 2.81
C LYS A 68 13.90 1.29 3.74
N PRO A 69 14.39 0.97 4.95
CA PRO A 69 14.93 2.00 5.82
C PRO A 69 16.06 2.72 5.08
N ALA A 70 16.01 4.06 5.04
CA ALA A 70 17.15 4.85 4.61
C ALA A 70 18.34 4.44 5.49
N GLN A 71 19.38 3.86 4.87
CA GLN A 71 20.63 3.54 5.55
C GLN A 71 21.37 4.82 5.96
#